data_AF-A0A933L600-F1
#
_entry.id   AF-A0A933L600-F1
#
_cell.length_a   1.000
_cell.length_b   1.000
_cell.length_c   1.000
_cell.angle_alpha   90.00
_cell.angle_beta   90.00
_cell.angle_gamma   90.00
#
_symmetry.space_group_name_H-M   'P 1'
#
loop_
_entity.id
_entity.type
_entity.pdbx_description
1 polymer ?
#
loop_
_entity_poly.entity_id
_entity_poly.type
_entity_poly.pdbx_seq_one_letter_code
_entity_poly.pdbx_strand_id
1 'polypeptide(L)' 'MDPAERERMKMLSDLSIAIERRIREQGWTQKEAAKRLGVTQPRVSDLMRGKLSVFSIDSLVGMLGAAGIRIELQYRDAA' A
#
# COMPACT_ATOMS: atom_id res chain seq x y z
N MET A 1 -13.25 17.69 -2.34
CA MET A 1 -13.08 16.26 -2.04
C MET A 1 -14.12 15.90 -0.99
N ASP A 2 -15.08 15.05 -1.34
CA ASP A 2 -16.14 14.63 -0.41
C ASP A 2 -15.55 13.78 0.75
N PRO A 3 -16.31 13.56 1.84
CA PRO A 3 -15.84 12.77 2.97
C PRO A 3 -15.37 11.36 2.63
N ALA A 4 -16.04 10.68 1.69
CA ALA A 4 -15.72 9.30 1.31
C ALA A 4 -14.38 9.23 0.58
N GLU A 5 -14.13 10.16 -0.35
CA GLU A 5 -12.87 10.24 -1.08
C GLU A 5 -11.72 10.56 -0.12
N ARG A 6 -11.92 11.43 0.89
CA ARG A 6 -10.89 11.73 1.90
C ARG A 6 -10.52 10.50 2.71
N GLU A 7 -11.51 9.74 3.16
CA GLU A 7 -11.27 8.52 3.93
C GLU A 7 -10.56 7.46 3.08
N ARG A 8 -10.97 7.30 1.81
CA ARG A 8 -10.31 6.42 0.85
C ARG A 8 -8.83 6.80 0.67
N MET A 9 -8.52 8.07 0.46
CA MET A 9 -7.13 8.51 0.28
C MET A 9 -6.29 8.30 1.52
N LYS A 10 -6.87 8.52 2.71
CA LYS A 10 -6.21 8.21 3.98
C LYS A 10 -5.86 6.73 4.07
N MET A 11 -6.82 5.84 3.81
CA MET A 11 -6.59 4.39 3.79
C MET A 11 -5.51 3.99 2.78
N LEU A 12 -5.60 4.50 1.54
CA LEU A 12 -4.59 4.22 0.50
C LEU A 12 -3.18 4.67 0.94
N SER A 13 -3.07 5.85 1.58
CA SER A 13 -1.81 6.36 2.09
C SER A 13 -1.25 5.47 3.19
N ASP A 14 -2.06 5.13 4.19
CA ASP A 14 -1.63 4.33 5.35
C ASP A 14 -1.14 2.94 4.91
N LEU A 15 -1.89 2.29 4.03
CA LEU A 15 -1.52 0.98 3.46
C LEU A 15 -0.24 1.07 2.61
N SER A 16 -0.10 2.13 1.80
CA SER A 16 1.09 2.31 0.95
C SER A 16 2.35 2.55 1.77
N ILE A 17 2.27 3.37 2.83
CA ILE A 17 3.36 3.64 3.76
C ILE A 17 3.82 2.35 4.45
N ALA A 18 2.90 1.48 4.85
CA ALA A 18 3.25 0.20 5.47
C ALA A 18 4.04 -0.71 4.53
N ILE A 19 3.67 -0.78 3.25
CA ILE A 19 4.42 -1.55 2.24
C ILE A 19 5.79 -0.91 1.98
N GLU A 20 5.83 0.41 1.78
CA GLU A 20 7.06 1.16 1.55
C GLU A 20 8.06 0.98 2.70
N ARG A 21 7.57 1.05 3.94
CA ARG A 21 8.38 0.80 5.14
C ARG A 21 8.94 -0.61 5.13
N ARG A 22 8.12 -1.62 4.82
CA ARG A 22 8.58 -3.02 4.73
C ARG A 22 9.64 -3.21 3.65
N ILE A 23 9.48 -2.60 2.47
CA ILE A 23 10.49 -2.64 1.40
C ILE A 23 11.83 -2.08 1.90
N ARG A 24 11.80 -0.95 2.63
CA ARG A 24 13.01 -0.32 3.19
C ARG A 24 13.64 -1.12 4.32
N GLU A 25 12.84 -1.59 5.28
CA GLU A 25 13.30 -2.40 6.42
C GLU A 25 14.03 -3.66 5.97
N GLN A 26 13.57 -4.26 4.87
CA GLN A 26 14.16 -5.48 4.31
C GLN A 26 15.29 -5.20 3.31
N GLY A 27 15.59 -3.93 3.02
CA GLY A 27 16.64 -3.53 2.08
C GLY A 27 16.38 -3.96 0.62
N TRP A 28 15.13 -4.18 0.23
CA TRP A 28 14.82 -4.68 -1.10
C TRP A 28 15.01 -3.62 -2.18
N THR A 29 15.66 -4.00 -3.27
CA THR A 29 15.58 -3.23 -4.51
C THR A 29 14.15 -3.25 -5.06
N GLN A 30 13.76 -2.29 -5.91
CA GLN A 30 12.42 -2.29 -6.51
C GLN A 30 12.12 -3.58 -7.32
N LYS A 31 13.15 -4.19 -7.94
CA LYS A 31 13.01 -5.45 -8.68
C LYS A 31 12.77 -6.64 -7.76
N GLU A 32 13.44 -6.66 -6.62
CA GLU A 32 13.24 -7.68 -5.59
C GLU A 32 11.86 -7.57 -4.93
N ALA A 33 11.47 -6.35 -4.56
CA ALA A 33 10.15 -6.08 -4.02
C ALA A 33 9.07 -6.51 -5.00
N ALA A 34 9.23 -6.25 -6.31
CA ALA A 34 8.28 -6.70 -7.33
C ALA A 34 8.09 -8.22 -7.30
N LYS A 35 9.18 -8.99 -7.26
CA LYS A 35 9.13 -10.45 -7.16
C LYS A 35 8.46 -10.94 -5.87
N ARG A 36 8.83 -10.36 -4.73
CA ARG A 36 8.31 -10.78 -3.41
C ARG A 36 6.85 -10.41 -3.19
N LEU A 37 6.43 -9.25 -3.72
CA LEU A 37 5.07 -8.74 -3.62
C LEU A 37 4.15 -9.26 -4.73
N GLY A 38 4.68 -10.04 -5.69
CA GLY A 38 3.89 -10.60 -6.80
C GLY A 38 3.38 -9.55 -7.79
N VAL A 39 4.09 -8.44 -7.96
CA VAL A 39 3.70 -7.33 -8.85
C VAL A 39 4.81 -6.97 -9.83
N THR A 40 4.55 -6.06 -10.76
CA THR A 40 5.56 -5.56 -11.70
C THR A 40 6.49 -4.54 -11.03
N GLN A 41 7.72 -4.39 -11.53
CA GLN A 41 8.63 -3.36 -11.03
C GLN A 41 8.10 -1.93 -11.22
N PRO A 42 7.46 -1.56 -12.35
CA PRO A 42 6.78 -0.27 -12.47
C PRO A 42 5.74 -0.04 -11.37
N ARG A 43 4.99 -1.08 -10.96
CA ARG A 43 4.02 -0.99 -9.87
C ARG A 43 4.68 -0.62 -8.54
N VAL A 44 5.81 -1.26 -8.21
CA VAL A 44 6.62 -0.88 -7.05
C VAL A 44 7.15 0.56 -7.19
N SER A 45 7.55 0.94 -8.40
CA SER A 45 8.03 2.28 -8.69
C SER A 45 6.96 3.37 -8.48
N ASP A 46 5.71 3.09 -8.82
CA ASP A 46 4.58 3.99 -8.56
C ASP A 46 4.27 4.08 -7.06
N LEU A 47 4.33 2.95 -6.34
CA LEU A 47 4.20 2.89 -4.88
C LEU A 47 5.24 3.78 -4.20
N MET A 48 6.53 3.57 -4.52
CA MET A 48 7.66 4.30 -3.93
C MET A 48 7.69 5.79 -4.29
N ARG A 49 6.92 6.22 -5.30
CA ARG A 49 6.73 7.64 -5.67
C ARG A 49 5.45 8.24 -5.09
N GLY A 50 4.70 7.50 -4.27
CA GLY A 50 3.46 7.97 -3.66
C GLY A 50 2.33 8.21 -4.65
N LYS A 51 2.30 7.53 -5.81
CA LYS A 51 1.21 7.67 -6.78
C LYS A 51 -0.04 6.89 -6.35
N LEU A 52 -0.69 7.33 -5.27
CA LEU A 52 -1.83 6.63 -4.65
C LEU A 52 -3.01 6.45 -5.61
N SER A 53 -3.21 7.37 -6.55
CA SER A 53 -4.35 7.36 -7.49
C SER A 53 -4.40 6.14 -8.40
N VAL A 54 -3.29 5.43 -8.62
CA VAL A 54 -3.26 4.21 -9.43
C VAL A 54 -3.51 2.93 -8.61
N PHE A 55 -3.68 3.04 -7.29
CA PHE A 55 -3.92 1.91 -6.39
C PHE A 55 -5.39 1.83 -5.94
N SER A 56 -5.88 0.59 -5.84
CA SER A 56 -7.07 0.26 -5.08
C SER A 56 -6.68 -0.25 -3.69
N ILE A 57 -7.59 -0.12 -2.73
CA ILE A 57 -7.42 -0.68 -1.38
C ILE A 57 -7.13 -2.18 -1.48
N ASP A 58 -7.95 -2.93 -2.23
CA ASP A 58 -7.75 -4.38 -2.46
C ASP A 58 -6.35 -4.71 -2.99
N SER A 59 -5.82 -3.90 -3.92
CA SER A 59 -4.47 -4.14 -4.44
C SER A 59 -3.39 -3.98 -3.38
N LEU A 60 -3.53 -2.98 -2.49
CA LEU A 60 -2.58 -2.76 -1.39
C LEU A 60 -2.73 -3.82 -0.31
N VAL A 61 -3.96 -4.26 -0.01
CA VAL A 61 -4.23 -5.38 0.92
C VAL A 61 -3.55 -6.66 0.42
N GLY A 62 -3.66 -6.98 -0.86
CA GLY A 62 -2.97 -8.13 -1.46
C GLY A 62 -1.44 -8.02 -1.36
N MET A 63 -0.89 -6.83 -1.63
CA MET A 63 0.55 -6.57 -1.50
C MET A 63 1.04 -6.67 -0.05
N LEU A 64 0.27 -6.19 0.94
CA LEU A 64 0.58 -6.33 2.36
C LEU A 64 0.62 -7.81 2.79
N GLY A 65 -0.36 -8.61 2.32
CA GLY A 65 -0.36 -10.05 2.53
C GLY A 65 0.89 -10.72 1.97
N ALA A 66 1.27 -10.40 0.73
CA ALA A 66 2.51 -10.89 0.10
C ALA A 66 3.78 -10.42 0.83
N ALA A 67 3.73 -9.25 1.48
CA ALA A 67 4.80 -8.72 2.31
C ALA A 67 4.91 -9.38 3.69
N GLY A 68 4.01 -10.33 4.03
CA GLY A 68 3.93 -10.96 5.34
C GLY A 68 3.37 -10.04 6.42
N ILE A 69 2.53 -9.06 6.04
CA ILE A 69 1.88 -8.14 6.97
C ILE A 69 0.41 -8.56 7.11
N ARG A 70 0.00 -8.82 8.36
CA ARG A 70 -1.41 -9.03 8.70
C ARG A 70 -2.08 -7.68 8.93
N ILE A 71 -3.28 -7.52 8.38
CA ILE A 71 -4.13 -6.33 8.58
C ILE A 71 -5.23 -6.67 9.56
N GLU A 72 -5.48 -5.77 10.50
CA GLU A 72 -6.65 -5.77 11.37
C GLU A 72 -7.44 -4.47 11.12
N LEU A 73 -8.75 -4.58 10.94
CA LEU A 73 -9.62 -3.45 10.63
C LEU A 73 -10.44 -3.07 11.87
N GLN A 74 -10.46 -1.79 12.17
CA GLN A 74 -11.32 -1.18 13.18
C GLN A 74 -12.06 0.00 12.54
N TYR A 75 -13.33 0.19 12.91
CA TYR A 75 -14.13 1.32 12.46
C TYR A 75 -14.67 2.10 13.66
N ARG A 76 -15.01 3.37 13.42
CA ARG A 76 -15.65 4.28 14.37
C ARG A 76 -16.64 5.15 13.61
N ASP A 77 -17.64 5.66 14.32
CA ASP A 77 -18.58 6.61 13.74
C ASP A 77 -17.86 7.90 13.30
N ALA A 78 -18.30 8.46 12.18
CA ALA A 78 -17.84 9.78 11.75
C ALA A 78 -18.41 10.83 12.71
N ALA A 79 -17.54 11.70 13.23
CA ALA A 79 -17.92 12.82 14.09
C ALA A 79 -18.62 13.95 13.31
#